data_AF-A0A961SZP3-F1
#
_entry.id   AF-A0A961SZP3-F1
#
_cell.length_a   1.000
_cell.length_b   1.000
_cell.length_c   1.000
_cell.angle_alpha   90.00
_cell.angle_beta   90.00
_cell.angle_gamma   90.00
#
_symmetry.space_group_name_H-M   'P 1'
#
loop_
_entity.id
_entity.type
_entity.pdbx_description
1 polymer ?
#
loop_
_entity_poly.entity_id
_entity_poly.type
_entity_poly.pdbx_seq_one_letter_code
_entity_poly.pdbx_strand_id
1 'polypeptide(L)'
;MSHSDKLETFIQRWQQNTGGAERANFPLFLTELCELIGVDKPEPATTDSANNSYVFERAVTFREAGDRTGHGRIDLYKKGCFVLEAKQSAKRISQKKPDNQEDLFLASDDKGHAKRADRRWDVLMMNARRQAEEYAKALPTADGWPPFILVCDVGYCIEVYADFSGQGKNYSQFPDRRGYRIYLEDLRNAGIRDRLKAIWEAPKSLDPTAKAVRASREIAKRLAEVSKSLEAAKHDPEEVAAFLMRCLFTMFAEDMDLLPADSFKTMLKGCKEKPETFAPMVSQLWEAMDKGDFAYGIAAKVRRFNGNLFANSRVFDLDREEIGELYHAADADWTEVDPSIFGTLLEQALSPGERSKLGAHYTPRAYVERLVIATIMEPLQEDWRNVRNTAERLVSERHNDEAVAVVRAFHETLFNTR
;
A
#
# COMPACT_ATOMS: atom_id res chain seq x y z
N MET A 1 -35.35 -3.80 -12.34
CA MET A 1 -34.44 -4.33 -11.30
C MET A 1 -33.73 -3.17 -10.65
N SER A 2 -33.75 -3.09 -9.32
CA SER A 2 -32.96 -2.13 -8.57
C SER A 2 -31.46 -2.41 -8.76
N HIS A 3 -30.58 -1.44 -8.47
CA HIS A 3 -29.13 -1.66 -8.51
C HIS A 3 -28.69 -2.78 -7.54
N SER A 4 -29.37 -2.88 -6.40
CA SER A 4 -29.18 -3.97 -5.43
C SER A 4 -29.52 -5.35 -6.02
N ASP A 5 -30.61 -5.45 -6.80
CA ASP A 5 -31.01 -6.73 -7.40
C ASP A 5 -30.01 -7.18 -8.47
N LYS A 6 -29.47 -6.22 -9.26
CA LYS A 6 -28.43 -6.51 -10.27
C LYS A 6 -27.15 -7.01 -9.62
N LEU A 7 -26.75 -6.39 -8.51
CA LEU A 7 -25.59 -6.79 -7.73
C LEU A 7 -25.71 -8.22 -7.19
N GLU A 8 -26.82 -8.54 -6.51
CA GLU A 8 -27.02 -9.89 -5.98
C GLU A 8 -27.11 -10.94 -7.10
N THR A 9 -27.77 -10.60 -8.21
CA THR A 9 -27.84 -11.47 -9.39
C THR A 9 -26.45 -11.74 -9.97
N PHE A 10 -25.60 -10.71 -10.07
CA PHE A 10 -24.22 -10.85 -10.56
C PHE A 10 -23.40 -11.76 -9.64
N ILE A 11 -23.42 -11.52 -8.33
CA ILE A 11 -22.68 -12.32 -7.34
C ILE A 11 -23.14 -13.78 -7.40
N GLN A 12 -24.46 -14.04 -7.34
CA GLN A 12 -24.99 -15.41 -7.37
C GLN A 12 -24.62 -16.13 -8.66
N ARG A 13 -24.80 -15.48 -9.81
CA ARG A 13 -24.50 -16.07 -11.13
C ARG A 13 -23.06 -16.52 -11.22
N TRP A 14 -22.11 -15.66 -10.85
CA TRP A 14 -20.69 -15.95 -11.05
C TRP A 14 -20.09 -16.82 -9.95
N GLN A 15 -20.67 -16.85 -8.75
CA GLN A 15 -20.28 -17.80 -7.71
C GLN A 15 -20.79 -19.22 -7.96
N GLN A 16 -21.94 -19.37 -8.61
CA GLN A 16 -22.54 -20.68 -8.91
C GLN A 16 -22.03 -21.28 -10.22
N ASN A 17 -21.48 -20.47 -11.13
CA ASN A 17 -20.99 -20.90 -12.44
C ASN A 17 -19.59 -21.56 -12.37
N THR A 18 -19.41 -22.53 -11.47
CA THR A 18 -18.17 -23.30 -11.31
C THR A 18 -18.11 -24.43 -12.35
N GLY A 19 -17.78 -24.14 -13.62
CA GLY A 19 -17.64 -25.24 -14.60
C GLY A 19 -17.36 -24.93 -16.08
N GLY A 20 -17.27 -23.67 -16.52
CA GLY A 20 -16.98 -23.36 -17.94
C GLY A 20 -15.49 -23.28 -18.28
N ALA A 21 -15.13 -23.46 -19.56
CA ALA A 21 -13.74 -23.39 -20.04
C ALA A 21 -13.10 -22.00 -19.85
N GLU A 22 -11.87 -22.00 -19.34
CA GLU A 22 -11.09 -20.85 -18.82
C GLU A 22 -11.07 -19.61 -19.71
N ARG A 23 -11.09 -19.76 -21.05
CA ARG A 23 -10.95 -18.65 -22.02
C ARG A 23 -12.28 -18.06 -22.50
N ALA A 24 -13.41 -18.72 -22.27
CA ALA A 24 -14.69 -18.29 -22.85
C ALA A 24 -15.46 -17.30 -21.97
N ASN A 25 -15.22 -17.31 -20.66
CA ASN A 25 -16.11 -16.65 -19.69
C ASN A 25 -15.56 -15.34 -19.13
N PHE A 26 -14.24 -15.11 -19.13
CA PHE A 26 -13.67 -13.87 -18.58
C PHE A 26 -14.15 -12.61 -19.32
N PRO A 27 -14.33 -12.58 -20.67
CA PRO A 27 -14.81 -11.38 -21.33
C PRO A 27 -16.24 -11.04 -20.91
N LEU A 28 -17.07 -12.07 -20.71
CA LEU A 28 -18.44 -11.92 -20.25
C LEU A 28 -18.49 -11.43 -18.80
N PHE A 29 -17.71 -12.06 -17.91
CA PHE A 29 -17.59 -11.66 -16.51
C PHE A 29 -17.16 -10.21 -16.36
N LEU A 30 -16.07 -9.82 -17.03
CA LEU A 30 -15.52 -8.47 -16.94
C LEU A 30 -16.45 -7.44 -17.59
N THR A 31 -17.18 -7.79 -18.64
CA THR A 31 -18.20 -6.91 -19.24
C THR A 31 -19.34 -6.65 -18.26
N GLU A 32 -19.84 -7.70 -17.60
CA GLU A 32 -20.90 -7.57 -16.58
C GLU A 32 -20.41 -6.83 -15.33
N LEU A 33 -19.14 -7.02 -14.95
CA LEU A 33 -18.50 -6.25 -13.88
C LEU A 33 -18.44 -4.76 -14.25
N CYS A 34 -18.08 -4.41 -15.49
CA CYS A 34 -18.04 -3.02 -15.96
C CYS A 34 -19.44 -2.37 -15.86
N GLU A 35 -20.49 -3.09 -16.25
CA GLU A 35 -21.87 -2.61 -16.08
C GLU A 35 -22.24 -2.42 -14.60
N LEU A 36 -21.82 -3.33 -13.73
CA LEU A 36 -22.09 -3.28 -12.31
C LEU A 36 -21.44 -2.07 -11.64
N ILE A 37 -20.17 -1.78 -11.95
CA ILE A 37 -19.45 -0.63 -11.39
C ILE A 37 -19.70 0.66 -12.17
N GLY A 38 -20.43 0.60 -13.29
CA GLY A 38 -20.87 1.76 -14.06
C GLY A 38 -19.72 2.48 -14.77
N VAL A 39 -18.86 1.70 -15.44
CA VAL A 39 -17.76 2.18 -16.30
C VAL A 39 -17.97 1.71 -17.75
N ASP A 40 -17.26 2.34 -18.67
CA ASP A 40 -17.28 1.93 -20.08
C ASP A 40 -16.82 0.48 -20.28
N LYS A 41 -17.35 -0.16 -21.32
CA LYS A 41 -16.98 -1.52 -21.73
C LYS A 41 -15.78 -1.50 -22.68
N PRO A 42 -14.99 -2.59 -22.74
CA PRO A 42 -13.89 -2.70 -23.69
C PRO A 42 -14.37 -2.63 -25.14
N GLU A 43 -13.57 -2.01 -26.01
CA GLU A 43 -13.82 -1.90 -27.44
C GLU A 43 -13.36 -3.18 -28.18
N PRO A 44 -13.93 -3.47 -29.37
CA PRO A 44 -13.43 -4.53 -30.23
C PRO A 44 -11.96 -4.29 -30.63
N ALA A 45 -11.12 -5.31 -30.47
CA ALA A 45 -9.72 -5.22 -30.87
C ALA A 45 -9.59 -5.03 -32.39
N THR A 46 -8.79 -4.06 -32.82
CA THR A 46 -8.45 -3.83 -34.23
C THR A 46 -7.09 -4.42 -34.58
N THR A 47 -6.81 -4.57 -35.88
CA THR A 47 -5.51 -5.04 -36.37
C THR A 47 -4.37 -4.07 -36.07
N ASP A 48 -4.68 -2.78 -35.88
CA ASP A 48 -3.70 -1.79 -35.45
C ASP A 48 -3.61 -1.75 -33.92
N SER A 49 -2.58 -2.42 -33.42
CA SER A 49 -2.28 -2.47 -31.99
C SER A 49 -2.15 -1.09 -31.33
N ALA A 50 -1.75 -0.04 -32.06
CA ALA A 50 -1.56 1.30 -31.51
C ALA A 50 -2.88 1.98 -31.08
N ASN A 51 -4.00 1.61 -31.69
CA ASN A 51 -5.33 2.17 -31.39
C ASN A 51 -6.10 1.36 -30.33
N ASN A 52 -5.56 0.22 -29.91
CA ASN A 52 -6.18 -0.68 -28.93
C ASN A 52 -5.95 -0.17 -27.50
N SER A 53 -6.61 0.94 -27.15
CA SER A 53 -6.48 1.65 -25.88
C SER A 53 -7.32 1.05 -24.75
N TYR A 54 -8.41 0.35 -25.05
CA TYR A 54 -9.20 -0.40 -24.06
C TYR A 54 -9.82 -1.64 -24.71
N VAL A 55 -9.13 -2.79 -24.67
CA VAL A 55 -9.53 -3.98 -25.42
C VAL A 55 -9.25 -5.27 -24.65
N PHE A 56 -9.98 -6.33 -24.99
CA PHE A 56 -9.61 -7.69 -24.62
C PHE A 56 -8.46 -8.21 -25.51
N GLU A 57 -7.71 -9.18 -25.00
CA GLU A 57 -6.70 -9.96 -25.76
C GLU A 57 -5.64 -9.07 -26.45
N ARG A 58 -5.18 -8.02 -25.75
CA ARG A 58 -4.19 -7.06 -26.27
C ARG A 58 -2.87 -7.77 -26.55
N ALA A 59 -2.48 -7.85 -27.82
CA ALA A 59 -1.20 -8.45 -28.20
C ALA A 59 0.00 -7.65 -27.71
N VAL A 60 1.01 -8.32 -27.15
CA VAL A 60 2.28 -7.75 -26.73
C VAL A 60 3.44 -8.62 -27.19
N THR A 61 4.61 -8.02 -27.38
CA THR A 61 5.82 -8.71 -27.85
C THR A 61 6.91 -8.61 -26.79
N PHE A 62 7.41 -9.77 -26.36
CA PHE A 62 8.51 -9.88 -25.42
C PHE A 62 9.83 -9.86 -26.19
N ARG A 63 10.82 -9.13 -25.65
CA ARG A 63 12.21 -9.21 -26.12
C ARG A 63 12.97 -10.12 -25.16
N GLU A 64 13.31 -11.34 -25.59
CA GLU A 64 14.18 -12.24 -24.83
C GLU A 64 15.66 -11.95 -25.15
N ALA A 65 16.56 -12.41 -24.28
CA ALA A 65 18.00 -12.34 -24.54
C ALA A 65 18.36 -13.27 -25.72
N GLY A 66 18.89 -12.69 -26.81
CA GLY A 66 19.32 -13.41 -28.01
C GLY A 66 18.24 -13.52 -29.09
N ASP A 67 17.89 -12.41 -29.74
CA ASP A 67 17.05 -12.25 -30.96
C ASP A 67 15.71 -13.02 -31.05
N ARG A 68 15.28 -13.70 -29.99
CA ARG A 68 13.98 -14.37 -29.92
C ARG A 68 12.91 -13.40 -29.43
N THR A 69 11.88 -13.22 -30.25
CA THR A 69 10.68 -12.47 -29.88
C THR A 69 9.59 -13.43 -29.43
N GLY A 70 9.18 -13.33 -28.16
CA GLY A 70 7.99 -13.99 -27.66
C GLY A 70 6.74 -13.18 -27.97
N HIS A 71 5.59 -13.83 -28.14
CA HIS A 71 4.30 -13.15 -28.28
C HIS A 71 3.39 -13.52 -27.11
N GLY A 72 2.71 -12.51 -26.55
CA GLY A 72 1.76 -12.66 -25.47
C GLY A 72 0.47 -11.91 -25.75
N ARG A 73 -0.57 -12.18 -24.95
CA ARG A 73 -1.83 -11.46 -25.00
C ARG A 73 -2.28 -11.15 -23.58
N ILE A 74 -2.60 -9.89 -23.33
CA ILE A 74 -3.16 -9.42 -22.07
C ILE A 74 -4.67 -9.65 -22.13
N ASP A 75 -5.25 -10.31 -21.14
CA ASP A 75 -6.67 -10.64 -21.15
C ASP A 75 -7.54 -9.39 -21.25
N LEU A 76 -7.27 -8.37 -20.42
CA LEU A 76 -7.88 -7.05 -20.56
C LEU A 76 -6.86 -5.94 -20.30
N TYR A 77 -6.79 -5.00 -21.23
CA TYR A 77 -5.89 -3.84 -21.15
C TYR A 77 -6.67 -2.54 -21.27
N LYS A 78 -6.41 -1.59 -20.37
CA LYS A 78 -6.85 -0.19 -20.51
C LYS A 78 -5.66 0.74 -20.34
N LYS A 79 -5.29 1.43 -21.42
CA LYS A 79 -4.14 2.35 -21.48
C LYS A 79 -4.21 3.39 -20.38
N GLY A 80 -3.09 3.57 -19.69
CA GLY A 80 -2.95 4.50 -18.57
C GLY A 80 -3.70 4.09 -17.29
N CYS A 81 -4.36 2.92 -17.27
CA CYS A 81 -5.14 2.44 -16.13
C CYS A 81 -4.58 1.13 -15.57
N PHE A 82 -4.69 0.04 -16.33
CA PHE A 82 -4.30 -1.27 -15.83
C PHE A 82 -3.97 -2.28 -16.94
N VAL A 83 -3.25 -3.31 -16.54
CA VAL A 83 -3.26 -4.63 -17.19
C VAL A 83 -3.97 -5.62 -16.26
N LEU A 84 -4.81 -6.47 -16.83
CA LEU A 84 -5.55 -7.49 -16.09
C LEU A 84 -5.27 -8.87 -16.68
N GLU A 85 -4.87 -9.79 -15.80
CA GLU A 85 -4.77 -11.22 -16.09
C GLU A 85 -5.92 -11.97 -15.41
N ALA A 86 -6.68 -12.73 -16.17
CA ALA A 86 -7.78 -13.54 -15.68
C ALA A 86 -7.33 -15.00 -15.55
N LYS A 87 -7.68 -15.62 -14.43
CA LYS A 87 -7.64 -17.06 -14.22
C LYS A 87 -9.03 -17.53 -13.88
N GLN A 88 -9.27 -18.81 -14.11
CA GLN A 88 -10.45 -19.47 -13.60
C GLN A 88 -9.96 -20.70 -12.85
N SER A 89 -9.98 -20.63 -11.52
CA SER A 89 -9.63 -21.79 -10.70
C SER A 89 -10.75 -22.83 -10.80
N ALA A 90 -10.68 -23.71 -11.81
CA ALA A 90 -11.59 -24.83 -11.90
C ALA A 90 -11.55 -25.63 -10.59
N LYS A 91 -12.71 -25.75 -9.93
CA LYS A 91 -12.99 -26.39 -8.63
C LYS A 91 -12.79 -25.49 -7.40
N ARG A 92 -13.83 -24.69 -7.09
CA ARG A 92 -14.24 -24.58 -5.69
C ARG A 92 -14.60 -25.99 -5.21
N ILE A 93 -13.93 -26.39 -4.13
CA ILE A 93 -14.12 -27.62 -3.35
C ILE A 93 -15.62 -27.88 -3.18
N SER A 94 -16.13 -28.95 -3.77
CA SER A 94 -17.48 -29.46 -3.53
C SER A 94 -17.68 -29.64 -2.02
N GLN A 95 -18.62 -28.90 -1.44
CA GLN A 95 -19.24 -29.32 -0.18
C GLN A 95 -20.04 -30.61 -0.47
N LYS A 96 -19.56 -31.76 0.09
CA LYS A 96 -20.23 -33.06 0.45
C LYS A 96 -21.57 -33.42 -0.24
N LYS A 97 -21.96 -34.67 -0.61
CA LYS A 97 -21.54 -36.11 -0.59
C LYS A 97 -22.80 -36.90 -1.15
N PRO A 98 -22.91 -38.25 -1.16
CA PRO A 98 -22.07 -39.41 -1.55
C PRO A 98 -22.59 -40.01 -2.92
N ASP A 99 -22.10 -41.06 -3.59
CA ASP A 99 -21.81 -42.45 -3.17
C ASP A 99 -21.21 -43.26 -4.37
N ASN A 100 -20.67 -44.45 -4.07
CA ASN A 100 -20.20 -45.56 -4.93
C ASN A 100 -18.77 -45.53 -5.57
N GLN A 101 -17.86 -46.27 -4.90
CA GLN A 101 -17.12 -47.48 -5.38
C GLN A 101 -16.84 -47.59 -6.91
N GLU A 102 -15.64 -47.83 -7.46
CA GLU A 102 -14.32 -48.39 -7.08
C GLU A 102 -13.29 -47.77 -8.07
N ASP A 103 -12.12 -47.29 -7.63
CA ASP A 103 -10.77 -47.83 -7.95
C ASP A 103 -9.75 -46.67 -7.74
N LEU A 104 -8.50 -46.77 -7.30
CA LEU A 104 -7.70 -47.77 -6.57
C LEU A 104 -6.32 -47.06 -6.33
N PHE A 105 -5.82 -47.02 -5.07
CA PHE A 105 -4.47 -46.61 -4.61
C PHE A 105 -4.12 -45.10 -4.63
N LEU A 106 -3.75 -44.39 -3.54
CA LEU A 106 -3.04 -44.72 -2.29
C LEU A 106 -3.57 -43.87 -1.10
N ALA A 107 -3.66 -44.54 0.06
CA ALA A 107 -3.84 -44.02 1.42
C ALA A 107 -2.81 -42.92 1.80
N SER A 108 -2.96 -42.05 2.80
CA SER A 108 -4.06 -41.60 3.67
C SER A 108 -3.43 -40.48 4.52
N ASP A 109 -3.94 -39.25 4.46
CA ASP A 109 -3.81 -38.28 5.57
C ASP A 109 -4.88 -37.20 5.41
N ASP A 110 -6.04 -37.48 6.00
CA ASP A 110 -7.33 -36.84 5.71
C ASP A 110 -7.50 -35.45 6.37
N LYS A 111 -6.39 -34.84 6.82
CA LYS A 111 -6.32 -33.46 7.32
C LYS A 111 -5.66 -32.49 6.32
N GLY A 112 -5.17 -32.98 5.17
CA GLY A 112 -4.34 -32.20 4.23
C GLY A 112 -5.04 -31.65 2.98
N HIS A 113 -6.23 -32.13 2.62
CA HIS A 113 -6.85 -31.82 1.32
C HIS A 113 -7.33 -30.38 1.17
N ALA A 114 -7.97 -29.80 2.19
CA ALA A 114 -8.40 -28.40 2.16
C ALA A 114 -7.20 -27.42 2.13
N LYS A 115 -6.17 -27.67 2.96
CA LYS A 115 -4.93 -26.86 3.00
C LYS A 115 -4.11 -26.96 1.71
N ARG A 116 -4.16 -28.09 0.98
CA ARG A 116 -3.45 -28.26 -0.29
C ARG A 116 -4.14 -27.57 -1.46
N ALA A 117 -5.46 -27.49 -1.46
CA ALA A 117 -6.21 -26.76 -2.48
C ALA A 117 -5.97 -25.24 -2.38
N ASP A 118 -5.96 -24.71 -1.17
CA ASP A 118 -5.65 -23.29 -0.88
C ASP A 118 -4.26 -22.90 -1.38
N ARG A 119 -3.25 -23.74 -1.11
CA ARG A 119 -1.86 -23.52 -1.56
C ARG A 119 -1.70 -23.55 -3.09
N ARG A 120 -2.42 -24.43 -3.79
CA ARG A 120 -2.35 -24.49 -5.27
C ARG A 120 -2.99 -23.27 -5.90
N TRP A 121 -4.07 -22.78 -5.29
CA TRP A 121 -4.74 -21.57 -5.71
C TRP A 121 -3.87 -20.32 -5.48
N ASP A 122 -3.21 -20.21 -4.33
CA ASP A 122 -2.26 -19.11 -4.08
C ASP A 122 -1.14 -19.09 -5.13
N VAL A 123 -0.57 -20.26 -5.47
CA VAL A 123 0.45 -20.38 -6.53
C VAL A 123 -0.10 -19.97 -7.90
N LEU A 124 -1.35 -20.33 -8.23
CA LEU A 124 -2.01 -19.91 -9.47
C LEU A 124 -2.10 -18.38 -9.56
N MET A 125 -2.58 -17.73 -8.49
CA MET A 125 -2.72 -16.27 -8.43
C MET A 125 -1.35 -15.57 -8.48
N MET A 126 -0.34 -16.10 -7.80
CA MET A 126 1.02 -15.58 -7.84
C MET A 126 1.63 -15.66 -9.25
N ASN A 127 1.41 -16.77 -9.96
CA ASN A 127 1.87 -16.92 -11.34
C ASN A 127 1.15 -15.97 -12.30
N ALA A 128 -0.17 -15.79 -12.12
CA ALA A 128 -0.96 -14.84 -12.89
C ALA A 128 -0.48 -13.39 -12.67
N ARG A 129 -0.14 -13.03 -11.43
CA ARG A 129 0.49 -11.75 -11.11
C ARG A 129 1.82 -11.57 -11.86
N ARG A 130 2.72 -12.57 -11.81
CA ARG A 130 4.01 -12.50 -12.52
C ARG A 130 3.82 -12.30 -14.02
N GLN A 131 2.86 -13.02 -14.60
CA GLN A 131 2.50 -12.89 -16.01
C GLN A 131 2.00 -11.48 -16.34
N ALA A 132 1.15 -10.89 -15.49
CA ALA A 132 0.69 -9.52 -15.66
C ALA A 132 1.83 -8.48 -15.52
N GLU A 133 2.80 -8.69 -14.62
CA GLU A 133 4.00 -7.86 -14.50
C GLU A 133 4.88 -7.94 -15.76
N GLU A 134 5.05 -9.13 -16.33
CA GLU A 134 5.75 -9.34 -17.61
C GLU A 134 5.04 -8.64 -18.76
N TYR A 135 3.70 -8.66 -18.79
CA TYR A 135 2.91 -7.92 -19.77
C TYR A 135 3.06 -6.40 -19.63
N ALA A 136 3.01 -5.87 -18.42
CA ALA A 136 3.24 -4.44 -18.18
C ALA A 136 4.61 -4.00 -18.73
N LYS A 137 5.65 -4.85 -18.57
CA LYS A 137 7.00 -4.61 -19.10
C LYS A 137 7.09 -4.69 -20.62
N ALA A 138 6.22 -5.49 -21.25
CA ALA A 138 6.18 -5.66 -22.70
C ALA A 138 5.35 -4.59 -23.44
N LEU A 139 4.69 -3.67 -22.71
CA LEU A 139 3.95 -2.57 -23.31
C LEU A 139 4.88 -1.58 -24.04
N PRO A 140 4.39 -0.92 -25.10
CA PRO A 140 5.16 0.12 -25.78
C PRO A 140 5.53 1.26 -24.82
N THR A 141 6.75 1.80 -24.95
CA THR A 141 7.22 2.93 -24.11
C THR A 141 6.29 4.14 -24.18
N ALA A 142 5.62 4.37 -25.32
CA ALA A 142 4.65 5.44 -25.52
C ALA A 142 3.37 5.30 -24.68
N ASP A 143 3.03 4.09 -24.24
CA ASP A 143 1.89 3.84 -23.36
C ASP A 143 2.25 4.09 -21.88
N GLY A 144 3.55 4.09 -21.56
CA GLY A 144 4.05 4.17 -20.20
C GLY A 144 3.71 2.92 -19.38
N TRP A 145 4.02 2.98 -18.09
CA TRP A 145 3.68 1.91 -17.15
C TRP A 145 2.25 2.09 -16.62
N PRO A 146 1.42 1.03 -16.63
CA PRO A 146 0.07 1.11 -16.10
C PRO A 146 0.13 1.32 -14.57
N PRO A 147 -0.68 2.22 -13.98
CA PRO A 147 -0.70 2.41 -12.52
C PRO A 147 -1.11 1.16 -11.74
N PHE A 148 -1.93 0.28 -12.34
CA PHE A 148 -2.43 -0.93 -11.69
C PHE A 148 -2.11 -2.21 -12.47
N ILE A 149 -1.91 -3.29 -11.71
CA ILE A 149 -1.99 -4.68 -12.16
C ILE A 149 -3.17 -5.32 -11.44
N LEU A 150 -4.05 -5.96 -12.21
CA LEU A 150 -5.20 -6.69 -11.70
C LEU A 150 -5.03 -8.18 -12.00
N VAL A 151 -5.31 -9.01 -11.00
CA VAL A 151 -5.40 -10.46 -11.20
C VAL A 151 -6.79 -10.90 -10.80
N CYS A 152 -7.54 -11.44 -11.75
CA CYS A 152 -8.94 -11.81 -11.56
C CYS A 152 -9.07 -13.32 -11.55
N ASP A 153 -9.53 -13.90 -10.44
CA ASP A 153 -10.10 -15.25 -10.45
C ASP A 153 -11.61 -15.15 -10.73
N VAL A 154 -12.00 -15.51 -11.94
CA VAL A 154 -13.37 -15.35 -12.45
C VAL A 154 -14.35 -16.07 -11.53
N GLY A 155 -15.29 -15.32 -10.96
CA GLY A 155 -16.29 -15.87 -10.04
C GLY A 155 -15.86 -15.92 -8.57
N TYR A 156 -14.65 -15.46 -8.23
CA TYR A 156 -14.14 -15.54 -6.86
C TYR A 156 -13.59 -14.21 -6.31
N CYS A 157 -12.52 -13.67 -6.88
CA CYS A 157 -11.92 -12.43 -6.38
C CYS A 157 -11.09 -11.68 -7.43
N ILE A 158 -10.80 -10.42 -7.14
CA ILE A 158 -9.90 -9.54 -7.89
C ILE A 158 -8.80 -9.07 -6.95
N GLU A 159 -7.54 -9.39 -7.24
CA GLU A 159 -6.39 -8.84 -6.56
C GLU A 159 -5.92 -7.56 -7.25
N VAL A 160 -5.66 -6.53 -6.44
CA VAL A 160 -5.28 -5.20 -6.90
C VAL A 160 -3.86 -4.87 -6.46
N TYR A 161 -3.00 -4.56 -7.41
CA TYR A 161 -1.64 -4.12 -7.18
C TYR A 161 -1.40 -2.76 -7.83
N ALA A 162 -0.68 -1.85 -7.16
CA ALA A 162 -0.45 -0.49 -7.65
C ALA A 162 1.04 -0.12 -7.65
N ASP A 163 1.45 0.63 -8.67
CA ASP A 163 2.72 1.36 -8.75
C ASP A 163 2.46 2.77 -9.31
N PHE A 164 2.28 3.73 -8.40
CA PHE A 164 2.06 5.13 -8.77
C PHE A 164 3.35 5.88 -9.16
N SER A 165 4.52 5.26 -8.98
CA SER A 165 5.80 5.87 -9.38
C SER A 165 5.95 5.97 -10.90
N GLY A 166 5.17 5.17 -11.64
CA GLY A 166 5.25 5.06 -13.09
C GLY A 166 6.55 4.42 -13.59
N GLN A 167 7.28 3.71 -12.72
CA GLN A 167 8.52 3.02 -13.09
C GLN A 167 8.29 1.55 -13.44
N GLY A 168 7.15 0.96 -13.06
CA GLY A 168 6.80 -0.42 -13.35
C GLY A 168 7.66 -1.44 -12.61
N LYS A 169 8.23 -1.03 -11.48
CA LYS A 169 9.22 -1.80 -10.73
C LYS A 169 8.67 -2.30 -9.41
N ASN A 170 7.62 -1.69 -8.87
CA ASN A 170 7.19 -1.96 -7.51
C ASN A 170 5.67 -2.00 -7.35
N TYR A 171 5.02 -2.88 -8.11
CA TYR A 171 3.59 -3.16 -7.91
C TYR A 171 3.37 -3.78 -6.53
N SER A 172 2.78 -3.01 -5.63
CA SER A 172 2.51 -3.40 -4.25
C SER A 172 1.02 -3.65 -4.03
N GLN A 173 0.66 -4.45 -3.02
CA GLN A 173 -0.74 -4.74 -2.67
C GLN A 173 -1.48 -3.45 -2.32
N PHE A 174 -2.61 -3.18 -3.00
CA PHE A 174 -3.35 -1.92 -2.86
C PHE A 174 -4.82 -2.14 -2.48
N PRO A 175 -5.38 -1.40 -1.50
CA PRO A 175 -4.76 -0.28 -0.78
C PRO A 175 -3.76 -0.71 0.29
N ASP A 176 -3.88 -1.94 0.78
CA ASP A 176 -3.05 -2.50 1.83
C ASP A 176 -3.07 -4.04 1.78
N ARG A 177 -2.29 -4.68 2.68
CA ARG A 177 -2.15 -6.15 2.74
C ARG A 177 -3.45 -6.91 3.04
N ARG A 178 -4.46 -6.28 3.62
CA ARG A 178 -5.76 -6.89 3.94
C ARG A 178 -6.78 -6.61 2.85
N GLY A 179 -6.77 -5.40 2.29
CA GLY A 179 -7.77 -4.90 1.35
C GLY A 179 -7.46 -5.13 -0.13
N TYR A 180 -6.29 -5.69 -0.46
CA TYR A 180 -5.87 -5.88 -1.87
C TYR A 180 -6.64 -6.96 -2.62
N ARG A 181 -7.19 -7.94 -1.90
CA ARG A 181 -8.00 -9.01 -2.48
C ARG A 181 -9.46 -8.69 -2.24
N ILE A 182 -10.16 -8.40 -3.33
CA ILE A 182 -11.59 -8.05 -3.34
C ILE A 182 -12.37 -9.30 -3.72
N TYR A 183 -13.09 -9.88 -2.77
CA TYR A 183 -14.00 -10.99 -3.07
C TYR A 183 -15.29 -10.48 -3.72
N LEU A 184 -16.01 -11.35 -4.44
CA LEU A 184 -17.29 -10.94 -5.05
C LEU A 184 -18.29 -10.43 -4.01
N GLU A 185 -18.29 -10.99 -2.82
CA GLU A 185 -19.16 -10.56 -1.72
C GLU A 185 -18.85 -9.13 -1.25
N ASP A 186 -17.59 -8.72 -1.37
CA ASP A 186 -17.12 -7.38 -0.99
C ASP A 186 -17.68 -6.31 -1.94
N LEU A 187 -18.10 -6.69 -3.15
CA LEU A 187 -18.80 -5.80 -4.07
C LEU A 187 -20.12 -5.29 -3.51
N ARG A 188 -20.62 -5.80 -2.38
CA ARG A 188 -21.75 -5.20 -1.64
C ARG A 188 -21.40 -3.85 -1.03
N ASN A 189 -20.13 -3.63 -0.69
CA ASN A 189 -19.66 -2.35 -0.20
C ASN A 189 -19.53 -1.34 -1.35
N ALA A 190 -20.24 -0.21 -1.24
CA ALA A 190 -20.19 0.86 -2.23
C ALA A 190 -18.78 1.42 -2.43
N GLY A 191 -18.00 1.59 -1.35
CA GLY A 191 -16.64 2.12 -1.43
C GLY A 191 -15.68 1.21 -2.21
N ILE A 192 -15.92 -0.11 -2.22
CA ILE A 192 -15.13 -1.05 -3.04
C ILE A 192 -15.50 -0.93 -4.51
N ARG A 193 -16.79 -0.77 -4.83
CA ARG A 193 -17.25 -0.50 -6.20
C ARG A 193 -16.71 0.84 -6.71
N ASP A 194 -16.74 1.88 -5.87
CA ASP A 194 -16.20 3.20 -6.20
C ASP A 194 -14.67 3.15 -6.43
N ARG A 195 -13.95 2.36 -5.63
CA ARG A 195 -12.51 2.12 -5.82
C ARG A 195 -12.23 1.40 -7.15
N LEU A 196 -12.97 0.35 -7.48
CA LEU A 196 -12.84 -0.34 -8.78
C LEU A 196 -13.17 0.61 -9.93
N LYS A 197 -14.23 1.41 -9.82
CA LYS A 197 -14.57 2.45 -10.79
C LYS A 197 -13.42 3.45 -10.98
N ALA A 198 -12.83 3.92 -9.90
CA ALA A 198 -11.70 4.85 -9.94
C ALA A 198 -10.46 4.24 -10.61
N ILE A 199 -10.19 2.93 -10.45
CA ILE A 199 -9.11 2.23 -11.19
C ILE A 199 -9.35 2.32 -12.71
N TRP A 200 -10.61 2.22 -13.16
CA TRP A 200 -10.97 2.28 -14.57
C TRP A 200 -10.96 3.70 -15.16
N GLU A 201 -11.40 4.70 -14.41
CA GLU A 201 -11.66 6.05 -14.96
C GLU A 201 -10.61 7.07 -14.57
N ALA A 202 -10.11 7.01 -13.34
CA ALA A 202 -9.22 8.01 -12.76
C ALA A 202 -8.18 7.35 -11.84
N PRO A 203 -7.32 6.46 -12.36
CA PRO A 203 -6.42 5.64 -11.55
C PRO A 203 -5.51 6.48 -10.65
N LYS A 204 -5.05 7.64 -11.14
CA LYS A 204 -4.21 8.58 -10.37
C LYS A 204 -4.94 9.26 -9.21
N SER A 205 -6.28 9.27 -9.20
CA SER A 205 -7.05 9.81 -8.06
C SER A 205 -6.91 8.95 -6.80
N LEU A 206 -6.52 7.68 -6.98
CA LEU A 206 -6.25 6.73 -5.91
C LEU A 206 -4.81 6.83 -5.38
N ASP A 207 -3.97 7.67 -5.98
CA ASP A 207 -2.61 7.90 -5.51
C ASP A 207 -2.65 8.64 -4.15
N PRO A 208 -2.23 7.98 -3.05
CA PRO A 208 -2.23 8.62 -1.74
C PRO A 208 -1.26 9.82 -1.67
N THR A 209 -0.28 9.89 -2.59
CA THR A 209 0.76 10.93 -2.59
C THR A 209 0.16 12.32 -2.69
N ALA A 210 -0.88 12.53 -3.50
CA ALA A 210 -1.47 13.86 -3.69
C ALA A 210 -2.16 14.38 -2.42
N LYS A 211 -2.86 13.49 -1.71
CA LYS A 211 -3.45 13.81 -0.40
C LYS A 211 -2.36 14.06 0.62
N ALA A 212 -1.34 13.22 0.65
CA ALA A 212 -0.24 13.34 1.58
C ALA A 212 0.56 14.63 1.41
N VAL A 213 0.85 15.02 0.17
CA VAL A 213 1.50 16.30 -0.14
C VAL A 213 0.63 17.48 0.30
N ARG A 214 -0.69 17.40 0.13
CA ARG A 214 -1.62 18.46 0.55
C ARG A 214 -1.65 18.59 2.07
N ALA A 215 -1.88 17.49 2.78
CA ALA A 215 -1.90 17.44 4.24
C ALA A 215 -0.57 17.94 4.82
N SER A 216 0.56 17.47 4.28
CA SER A 216 1.89 17.87 4.73
C SER A 216 2.16 19.37 4.53
N ARG A 217 1.72 19.95 3.39
CA ARG A 217 1.85 21.40 3.14
C ARG A 217 1.01 22.24 4.09
N GLU A 218 -0.19 21.79 4.41
CA GLU A 218 -1.06 22.51 5.33
C GLU A 218 -0.45 22.54 6.74
N ILE A 219 -0.01 21.38 7.24
CA ILE A 219 0.66 21.27 8.55
C ILE A 219 1.94 22.12 8.58
N ALA A 220 2.77 22.04 7.53
CA ALA A 220 4.00 22.82 7.45
C ALA A 220 3.73 24.34 7.54
N LYS A 221 2.65 24.82 6.91
CA LYS A 221 2.25 26.24 7.01
C LYS A 221 1.92 26.64 8.45
N ARG A 222 1.19 25.80 9.18
CA ARG A 222 0.80 26.07 10.58
C ARG A 222 2.03 26.13 11.50
N LEU A 223 2.93 25.16 11.35
CA LEU A 223 4.17 25.11 12.12
C LEU A 223 5.12 26.26 11.78
N ALA A 224 5.13 26.72 10.53
CA ALA A 224 5.91 27.89 10.14
C ALA A 224 5.43 29.17 10.84
N GLU A 225 4.14 29.32 11.14
CA GLU A 225 3.64 30.47 11.92
C GLU A 225 4.14 30.41 13.37
N VAL A 226 4.13 29.22 14.00
CA VAL A 226 4.71 29.03 15.35
C VAL A 226 6.22 29.31 15.36
N SER A 227 6.96 28.81 14.35
CA SER A 227 8.41 29.07 14.22
C SER A 227 8.71 30.56 14.15
N LYS A 228 8.02 31.30 13.28
CA LYS A 228 8.20 32.75 13.10
C LYS A 228 7.93 33.52 14.39
N SER A 229 6.91 33.13 15.15
CA SER A 229 6.57 33.78 16.42
C SER A 229 7.68 33.58 17.46
N LEU A 230 8.17 32.34 17.61
CA LEU A 230 9.28 32.02 18.51
C LEU A 230 10.60 32.68 18.09
N GLU A 231 10.88 32.77 16.79
CA GLU A 231 12.03 33.50 16.25
C GLU A 231 11.92 35.02 16.51
N ALA A 232 10.72 35.60 16.38
CA ALA A 232 10.48 37.00 16.71
C ALA A 232 10.70 37.28 18.21
N ALA A 233 10.42 36.29 19.07
CA ALA A 233 10.76 36.29 20.49
C ALA A 233 12.27 36.05 20.78
N LYS A 234 13.10 35.93 19.74
CA LYS A 234 14.56 35.71 19.80
C LYS A 234 14.99 34.38 20.42
N HIS A 235 14.17 33.34 20.28
CA HIS A 235 14.59 31.98 20.60
C HIS A 235 15.60 31.45 19.58
N ASP A 236 16.42 30.49 20.01
CA ASP A 236 17.42 29.87 19.15
C ASP A 236 16.73 29.00 18.07
N PRO A 237 17.07 29.17 16.77
CA PRO A 237 16.41 28.43 15.70
C PRO A 237 16.56 26.90 15.79
N GLU A 238 17.70 26.40 16.30
CA GLU A 238 17.93 24.96 16.45
C GLU A 238 17.04 24.39 17.57
N GLU A 239 16.89 25.12 18.67
CA GLU A 239 15.98 24.74 19.75
C GLU A 239 14.51 24.79 19.32
N VAL A 240 14.12 25.81 18.54
CA VAL A 240 12.76 25.93 17.97
C VAL A 240 12.48 24.77 17.01
N ALA A 241 13.41 24.44 16.11
CA ALA A 241 13.28 23.32 15.20
C ALA A 241 13.12 21.98 15.96
N ALA A 242 13.94 21.76 16.99
CA ALA A 242 13.86 20.57 17.81
C ALA A 242 12.54 20.48 18.61
N PHE A 243 12.02 21.62 19.08
CA PHE A 243 10.71 21.69 19.73
C PHE A 243 9.57 21.34 18.75
N LEU A 244 9.54 21.95 17.56
CA LEU A 244 8.52 21.65 16.55
C LEU A 244 8.58 20.19 16.09
N MET A 245 9.79 19.63 15.94
CA MET A 245 10.01 18.21 15.62
C MET A 245 9.36 17.28 16.66
N ARG A 246 9.50 17.59 17.95
CA ARG A 246 8.86 16.84 19.04
C ARG A 246 7.34 16.97 19.01
N CYS A 247 6.82 18.17 18.71
CA CYS A 247 5.38 18.38 18.53
C CYS A 247 4.83 17.52 17.38
N LEU A 248 5.44 17.55 16.20
CA LEU A 248 5.05 16.70 15.06
C LEU A 248 5.08 15.22 15.44
N PHE A 249 6.16 14.77 16.07
CA PHE A 249 6.27 13.36 16.45
C PHE A 249 5.18 12.96 17.45
N THR A 250 4.82 13.85 18.38
CA THR A 250 3.76 13.58 19.35
C THR A 250 2.39 13.46 18.68
N MET A 251 2.10 14.31 17.67
CA MET A 251 0.88 14.23 16.85
C MET A 251 0.86 12.93 16.02
N PHE A 252 1.98 12.57 15.39
CA PHE A 252 2.10 11.28 14.69
C PHE A 252 1.91 10.07 15.63
N ALA A 253 2.40 10.16 16.86
CA ALA A 253 2.34 9.05 17.80
C ALA A 253 0.91 8.72 18.28
N GLU A 254 0.01 9.71 18.39
CA GLU A 254 -1.40 9.44 18.74
C GLU A 254 -2.19 8.79 17.60
N ASP A 255 -1.95 9.18 16.34
CA ASP A 255 -2.65 8.62 15.18
C ASP A 255 -2.12 7.22 14.77
N MET A 256 -0.93 6.85 15.25
CA MET A 256 -0.30 5.54 14.99
C MET A 256 -0.47 4.55 16.15
N ASP A 257 -1.42 4.79 17.05
CA ASP A 257 -1.70 3.96 18.24
C ASP A 257 -0.49 3.79 19.18
N LEU A 258 0.51 4.70 19.13
CA LEU A 258 1.64 4.71 20.06
C LEU A 258 1.29 5.47 21.35
N LEU A 259 0.36 6.42 21.26
CA LEU A 259 -0.34 7.08 22.35
C LEU A 259 -1.84 6.78 22.27
N PRO A 260 -2.62 6.98 23.34
CA PRO A 260 -4.07 6.96 23.24
C PRO A 260 -4.55 7.96 22.19
N ALA A 261 -5.53 7.55 21.38
CA ALA A 261 -6.11 8.40 20.34
C ALA A 261 -6.59 9.75 20.89
N ASP A 262 -6.36 10.81 20.13
CA ASP A 262 -6.73 12.20 20.42
C ASP A 262 -6.16 12.78 21.72
N SER A 263 -5.19 12.13 22.36
CA SER A 263 -4.69 12.52 23.68
C SER A 263 -3.89 13.82 23.66
N PHE A 264 -3.00 14.01 22.69
CA PHE A 264 -2.24 15.24 22.52
C PHE A 264 -3.12 16.35 21.94
N LYS A 265 -3.96 16.05 20.95
CA LYS A 265 -4.99 16.97 20.45
C LYS A 265 -5.88 17.53 21.57
N THR A 266 -6.37 16.67 22.46
CA THR A 266 -7.21 17.07 23.60
C THR A 266 -6.43 17.92 24.61
N MET A 267 -5.17 17.58 24.87
CA MET A 267 -4.28 18.39 25.70
C MET A 267 -4.11 19.80 25.12
N LEU A 268 -3.77 19.92 23.83
CA LEU A 268 -3.61 21.21 23.16
C LEU A 268 -4.89 22.06 23.21
N LYS A 269 -6.06 21.42 23.04
CA LYS A 269 -7.35 22.08 23.17
C LYS A 269 -7.56 22.69 24.57
N GLY A 270 -7.17 21.96 25.62
CA GLY A 270 -7.21 22.46 27.00
C GLY A 270 -6.23 23.61 27.23
N CYS A 271 -4.99 23.47 26.75
CA CYS A 271 -3.95 24.48 26.84
C CYS A 271 -4.31 25.77 26.09
N LYS A 272 -5.04 25.68 24.97
CA LYS A 272 -5.52 26.86 24.24
C LYS A 272 -6.41 27.77 25.10
N GLU A 273 -7.19 27.18 26.02
CA GLU A 273 -8.02 27.94 26.94
C GLU A 273 -7.24 28.54 28.11
N LYS A 274 -6.13 27.89 28.49
CA LYS A 274 -5.23 28.29 29.59
C LYS A 274 -3.77 28.13 29.15
N PRO A 275 -3.22 29.08 28.37
CA PRO A 275 -1.88 28.94 27.76
C PRO A 275 -0.76 28.64 28.77
N GLU A 276 -0.87 29.12 30.00
CA GLU A 276 0.07 28.87 31.09
C GLU A 276 0.21 27.38 31.47
N THR A 277 -0.74 26.55 31.07
CA THR A 277 -0.70 25.09 31.31
C THR A 277 0.05 24.33 30.22
N PHE A 278 0.36 24.95 29.08
CA PHE A 278 1.03 24.31 27.95
C PHE A 278 2.39 23.74 28.33
N ALA A 279 3.31 24.61 28.76
CA ALA A 279 4.68 24.22 29.08
C ALA A 279 4.78 23.09 30.11
N PRO A 280 4.10 23.14 31.28
CA PRO A 280 4.18 22.06 32.26
C PRO A 280 3.54 20.76 31.77
N MET A 281 2.41 20.80 31.06
CA MET A 281 1.74 19.58 30.57
C MET A 281 2.56 18.87 29.50
N VAL A 282 3.08 19.61 28.52
CA VAL A 282 3.89 19.05 27.43
C VAL A 282 5.24 18.55 27.94
N SER A 283 5.88 19.27 28.87
CA SER A 283 7.13 18.83 29.49
C SER A 283 6.96 17.48 30.19
N GLN A 284 5.88 17.32 30.96
CA GLN A 284 5.60 16.07 31.66
C GLN A 284 5.32 14.91 30.70
N LEU A 285 4.58 15.17 29.61
CA LEU A 285 4.32 14.16 28.58
C LEU A 285 5.62 13.70 27.92
N TRP A 286 6.49 14.62 27.52
CA TRP A 286 7.76 14.30 26.87
C TRP A 286 8.75 13.59 27.80
N GLU A 287 8.79 13.96 29.08
CA GLU A 287 9.55 13.21 30.07
C GLU A 287 9.04 11.76 30.22
N ALA A 288 7.72 11.57 30.25
CA ALA A 288 7.12 10.24 30.30
C ALA A 288 7.39 9.44 29.02
N MET A 289 7.44 10.08 27.85
CA MET A 289 7.81 9.45 26.59
C MET A 289 9.30 9.06 26.54
N ASP A 290 10.21 9.85 27.11
CA ASP A 290 11.64 9.53 27.18
C ASP A 290 11.94 8.34 28.13
N LYS A 291 11.22 8.26 29.24
CA LYS A 291 11.43 7.24 30.28
C LYS A 291 10.56 5.98 30.09
N GLY A 292 9.40 6.11 29.46
CA GLY A 292 8.37 5.07 29.40
C GLY A 292 7.52 4.98 30.67
N ASP A 293 7.21 6.15 31.25
CA ASP A 293 6.50 6.29 32.53
C ASP A 293 5.02 6.64 32.34
N PHE A 294 4.32 7.00 33.43
CA PHE A 294 2.94 7.44 33.39
C PHE A 294 2.85 8.92 33.01
N ALA A 295 2.09 9.25 31.96
CA ALA A 295 1.80 10.62 31.57
C ALA A 295 0.47 11.08 32.20
N TYR A 296 0.54 12.01 33.15
CA TYR A 296 -0.62 12.51 33.88
C TYR A 296 -1.57 13.30 32.99
N GLY A 297 -1.02 14.08 32.04
CA GLY A 297 -1.82 14.91 31.14
C GLY A 297 -2.75 14.13 30.20
N ILE A 298 -2.45 12.85 29.95
CA ILE A 298 -3.25 11.95 29.11
C ILE A 298 -3.78 10.73 29.89
N ALA A 299 -3.54 10.69 31.20
CA ALA A 299 -3.93 9.61 32.11
C ALA A 299 -3.58 8.19 31.61
N ALA A 300 -2.39 8.02 31.01
CA ALA A 300 -1.98 6.75 30.42
C ALA A 300 -0.50 6.43 30.67
N LYS A 301 -0.19 5.13 30.73
CA LYS A 301 1.20 4.66 30.71
C LYS A 301 1.72 4.70 29.28
N VAL A 302 2.82 5.42 29.08
CA VAL A 302 3.41 5.62 27.76
C VAL A 302 4.56 4.63 27.53
N ARG A 303 4.81 4.25 26.28
CA ARG A 303 5.99 3.46 25.92
C ARG A 303 7.23 4.36 25.95
N ARG A 304 8.39 3.75 26.16
CA ARG A 304 9.67 4.45 26.04
C ARG A 304 10.00 4.68 24.56
N PHE A 305 10.13 5.94 24.18
CA PHE A 305 10.57 6.36 22.85
C PHE A 305 12.08 6.57 22.87
N ASN A 306 12.82 5.68 22.20
CA ASN A 306 14.29 5.73 22.13
C ASN A 306 14.78 6.81 21.12
N GLY A 307 16.10 6.94 20.97
CA GLY A 307 16.71 7.77 19.91
C GLY A 307 16.97 9.22 20.31
N ASN A 308 16.96 9.53 21.61
CA ASN A 308 17.28 10.84 22.20
C ASN A 308 16.37 12.01 21.75
N LEU A 309 15.29 11.75 21.01
CA LEU A 309 14.39 12.80 20.54
C LEU A 309 13.78 13.58 21.72
N PHE A 310 13.33 12.88 22.75
CA PHE A 310 12.74 13.47 23.96
C PHE A 310 13.75 13.68 25.11
N ALA A 311 15.01 13.32 24.91
CA ALA A 311 16.05 13.54 25.92
C ALA A 311 16.30 15.06 26.08
N ASN A 312 16.34 15.53 27.33
CA ASN A 312 16.54 16.96 27.67
C ASN A 312 15.61 17.89 26.89
N SER A 313 14.34 17.50 26.72
CA SER A 313 13.39 18.26 25.91
C SER A 313 13.13 19.64 26.51
N ARG A 314 13.39 20.69 25.73
CA ARG A 314 13.00 22.07 26.04
C ARG A 314 11.61 22.35 25.48
N VAL A 315 10.75 22.92 26.31
CA VAL A 315 9.40 23.38 25.93
C VAL A 315 9.37 24.90 26.07
N PHE A 316 8.82 25.59 25.07
CA PHE A 316 8.62 27.03 25.11
C PHE A 316 7.25 27.35 25.70
N ASP A 317 7.15 28.50 26.39
CA ASP A 317 5.86 29.08 26.70
C ASP A 317 5.24 29.59 25.40
N LEU A 318 4.01 29.17 25.13
CA LEU A 318 3.28 29.56 23.92
C LEU A 318 2.03 30.36 24.30
N ASP A 319 1.66 31.30 23.44
CA ASP A 319 0.40 32.02 23.56
C ASP A 319 -0.80 31.23 22.98
N ARG A 320 -1.99 31.82 23.08
CA ARG A 320 -3.23 31.19 22.60
C ARG A 320 -3.24 30.97 21.08
N GLU A 321 -2.59 31.85 20.30
CA GLU A 321 -2.56 31.76 18.85
C GLU A 321 -1.62 30.64 18.40
N GLU A 322 -0.42 30.58 18.98
CA GLU A 322 0.59 29.53 18.73
C GLU A 322 0.07 28.14 19.11
N ILE A 323 -0.55 27.99 20.29
CA ILE A 323 -1.19 26.73 20.69
C ILE A 323 -2.36 26.39 19.75
N GLY A 324 -3.06 27.41 19.26
CA GLY A 324 -4.11 27.26 18.26
C GLY A 324 -3.60 26.62 16.96
N GLU A 325 -2.46 27.05 16.45
CA GLU A 325 -1.85 26.47 15.25
C GLU A 325 -1.38 25.03 15.48
N LEU A 326 -0.79 24.73 16.64
CA LEU A 326 -0.44 23.34 17.01
C LEU A 326 -1.68 22.46 17.11
N TYR A 327 -2.77 22.96 17.70
CA TYR A 327 -4.04 22.22 17.79
C TYR A 327 -4.60 21.91 16.39
N HIS A 328 -4.59 22.88 15.48
CA HIS A 328 -5.06 22.66 14.12
C HIS A 328 -4.16 21.71 13.32
N ALA A 329 -2.86 21.68 13.61
CA ALA A 329 -1.95 20.68 13.06
C ALA A 329 -2.25 19.27 13.62
N ALA A 330 -2.55 19.15 14.92
CA ALA A 330 -2.91 17.89 15.57
C ALA A 330 -4.30 17.36 15.14
N ASP A 331 -5.17 18.21 14.60
CA ASP A 331 -6.50 17.81 14.10
C ASP A 331 -6.46 17.21 12.67
N ALA A 332 -5.32 17.29 11.99
CA ALA A 332 -5.11 16.64 10.71
C ALA A 332 -5.01 15.11 10.86
N ASP A 333 -5.27 14.37 9.79
CA ASP A 333 -5.05 12.92 9.75
C ASP A 333 -3.57 12.62 9.45
N TRP A 334 -2.81 12.25 10.49
CA TRP A 334 -1.37 11.96 10.37
C TRP A 334 -1.07 10.61 9.71
N THR A 335 -2.10 9.79 9.44
CA THR A 335 -1.95 8.61 8.58
C THR A 335 -1.77 9.00 7.11
N GLU A 336 -2.26 10.18 6.71
CA GLU A 336 -2.07 10.71 5.37
C GLU A 336 -0.80 11.57 5.26
N VAL A 337 -0.06 11.90 6.32
CA VAL A 337 1.10 12.82 6.26
C VAL A 337 2.37 12.12 5.76
N ASP A 338 3.08 12.73 4.80
CA ASP A 338 4.33 12.17 4.28
C ASP A 338 5.51 12.55 5.20
N PRO A 339 6.38 11.59 5.58
CA PRO A 339 7.53 11.86 6.45
C PRO A 339 8.50 12.92 5.94
N SER A 340 8.47 13.28 4.64
CA SER A 340 9.23 14.41 4.11
C SER A 340 8.97 15.74 4.82
N ILE A 341 7.81 15.88 5.49
CA ILE A 341 7.47 17.07 6.26
C ILE A 341 8.56 17.43 7.28
N PHE A 342 9.17 16.42 7.92
CA PHE A 342 10.27 16.62 8.87
C PHE A 342 11.46 17.32 8.22
N GLY A 343 11.83 16.91 7.01
CA GLY A 343 12.92 17.52 6.26
C GLY A 343 12.60 18.95 5.83
N THR A 344 11.40 19.20 5.34
CA THR A 344 10.99 20.55 4.93
C THR A 344 10.96 21.55 6.09
N LEU A 345 10.61 21.09 7.30
CA LEU A 345 10.59 21.95 8.48
C LEU A 345 11.99 22.25 9.00
N LEU A 346 12.88 21.26 8.98
CA LEU A 346 14.30 21.46 9.27
C LEU A 346 14.95 22.44 8.29
N GLU A 347 14.64 22.32 7.00
CA GLU A 347 15.10 23.28 5.98
C GLU A 347 14.56 24.69 6.21
N GLN A 348 13.30 24.84 6.63
CA GLN A 348 12.68 26.14 6.84
C GLN A 348 13.19 26.84 8.10
N ALA A 349 13.46 26.10 9.17
CA ALA A 349 13.94 26.63 10.45
C ALA A 349 15.41 27.07 10.43
N LEU A 350 16.23 26.54 9.52
CA LEU A 350 17.64 26.91 9.41
C LEU A 350 17.83 28.15 8.51
N SER A 351 18.76 29.04 8.84
CA SER A 351 19.14 30.13 7.93
C SER A 351 19.88 29.60 6.68
N PRO A 352 19.92 30.34 5.55
CA PRO A 352 20.64 29.90 4.35
C PRO A 352 22.13 29.58 4.58
N GLY A 353 22.77 30.26 5.54
CA GLY A 353 24.17 30.01 5.92
C GLY A 353 24.37 28.73 6.73
N GLU A 354 23.42 28.40 7.61
CA GLU A 354 23.43 27.18 8.42
C GLU A 354 23.08 25.95 7.57
N ARG A 355 22.11 26.08 6.65
CA ARG A 355 21.76 25.02 5.68
C ARG A 355 22.98 24.57 4.86
N SER A 356 23.75 25.55 4.37
CA SER A 356 24.96 25.29 3.58
C SER A 356 26.07 24.62 4.39
N LYS A 357 26.26 25.04 5.66
CA LYS A 357 27.26 24.44 6.56
C LYS A 357 26.92 23.00 6.97
N LEU A 358 25.65 22.71 7.20
CA LEU A 358 25.19 21.39 7.65
C LEU A 358 24.93 20.42 6.50
N GLY A 359 24.92 20.89 5.25
CA GLY A 359 24.47 20.09 4.11
C GLY A 359 23.03 19.63 4.26
N ALA A 360 22.22 20.39 5.01
CA ALA A 360 20.84 20.06 5.38
C ALA A 360 19.88 20.30 4.20
N HIS A 361 20.18 19.69 3.07
CA HIS A 361 19.29 19.61 1.92
C HIS A 361 18.50 18.31 2.03
N TYR A 362 17.20 18.45 2.20
CA TYR A 362 16.27 17.35 2.12
C TYR A 362 16.39 16.69 0.75
N THR A 363 16.56 15.37 0.75
CA THR A 363 16.59 14.59 -0.48
C THR A 363 15.17 14.15 -0.81
N PRO A 364 14.58 14.59 -1.95
CA PRO A 364 13.25 14.16 -2.36
C PRO A 364 13.10 12.64 -2.37
N ARG A 365 11.93 12.17 -1.93
CA ARG A 365 11.57 10.75 -1.87
C ARG A 365 11.84 10.01 -3.18
N ALA A 366 11.53 10.61 -4.32
CA ALA A 366 11.78 9.99 -5.64
C ALA A 366 13.27 9.68 -5.90
N TYR A 367 14.21 10.47 -5.36
CA TYR A 367 15.64 10.18 -5.48
C TYR A 367 16.07 9.09 -4.49
N VAL A 368 15.55 9.12 -3.26
CA VAL A 368 15.76 8.05 -2.27
C VAL A 368 15.25 6.72 -2.84
N GLU A 369 14.03 6.69 -3.36
CA GLU A 369 13.43 5.50 -3.97
C GLU A 369 14.23 5.01 -5.17
N ARG A 370 14.71 5.90 -6.06
CA ARG A 370 15.57 5.47 -7.19
C ARG A 370 16.82 4.73 -6.72
N LEU A 371 17.46 5.21 -5.65
CA LEU A 371 18.63 4.55 -5.08
C LEU A 371 18.23 3.23 -4.40
N VAL A 372 17.31 3.29 -3.43
CA VAL A 372 16.89 2.14 -2.62
C VAL A 372 16.30 1.03 -3.48
N ILE A 373 15.49 1.36 -4.49
CA ILE A 373 14.92 0.37 -5.40
C ILE A 373 16.04 -0.35 -6.16
N ALA A 374 16.96 0.39 -6.76
CA ALA A 374 18.02 -0.20 -7.59
C ALA A 374 19.08 -0.97 -6.76
N THR A 375 19.45 -0.48 -5.58
CA THR A 375 20.59 -1.02 -4.82
C THR A 375 20.19 -2.02 -3.74
N ILE A 376 18.96 -1.96 -3.24
CA ILE A 376 18.49 -2.82 -2.14
C ILE A 376 17.33 -3.69 -2.63
N MET A 377 16.24 -3.09 -3.12
CA MET A 377 15.03 -3.85 -3.40
C MET A 377 15.18 -4.79 -4.60
N GLU A 378 15.75 -4.34 -5.70
CA GLU A 378 15.94 -5.17 -6.91
C GLU A 378 16.79 -6.42 -6.61
N PRO A 379 17.98 -6.32 -5.99
CA PRO A 379 18.76 -7.50 -5.59
C PRO A 379 18.00 -8.43 -4.64
N LEU A 380 17.38 -7.90 -3.58
CA LEU A 380 16.66 -8.73 -2.61
C LEU A 380 15.44 -9.41 -3.23
N GLN A 381 14.74 -8.75 -4.15
CA GLN A 381 13.63 -9.34 -4.88
C GLN A 381 14.10 -10.41 -5.87
N GLU A 382 15.28 -10.28 -6.46
CA GLU A 382 15.88 -11.29 -7.31
C GLU A 382 16.30 -12.53 -6.50
N ASP A 383 16.99 -12.33 -5.38
CA ASP A 383 17.35 -13.40 -4.45
C ASP A 383 16.09 -14.12 -3.94
N TRP A 384 15.06 -13.36 -3.56
CA TRP A 384 13.78 -13.93 -3.16
C TRP A 384 13.11 -14.74 -4.28
N ARG A 385 13.17 -14.25 -5.53
CA ARG A 385 12.65 -15.00 -6.69
C ARG A 385 13.37 -16.34 -6.85
N ASN A 386 14.70 -16.37 -6.67
CA ASN A 386 15.49 -17.61 -6.76
C ASN A 386 15.16 -18.59 -5.62
N VAL A 387 15.06 -18.09 -4.39
CA VAL A 387 14.62 -18.85 -3.20
C VAL A 387 13.23 -19.43 -3.42
N ARG A 388 12.29 -18.61 -3.92
CA ARG A 388 10.92 -19.03 -4.18
C ARG A 388 10.85 -20.11 -5.25
N ASN A 389 11.54 -19.94 -6.38
CA ASN A 389 11.59 -20.95 -7.44
C ASN A 389 12.15 -22.29 -6.92
N THR A 390 13.17 -22.23 -6.06
CA THR A 390 13.75 -23.42 -5.42
C THR A 390 12.76 -24.09 -4.48
N ALA A 391 12.07 -23.32 -3.64
CA ALA A 391 11.05 -23.82 -2.73
C ALA A 391 9.87 -24.44 -3.49
N GLU A 392 9.39 -23.81 -4.56
CA GLU A 392 8.32 -24.34 -5.42
C GLU A 392 8.72 -25.67 -6.08
N ARG A 393 9.96 -25.79 -6.55
CA ARG A 393 10.51 -27.05 -7.08
C ARG A 393 10.55 -28.14 -6.01
N LEU A 394 11.05 -27.84 -4.81
CA LEU A 394 11.08 -28.80 -3.70
C LEU A 394 9.67 -29.26 -3.28
N VAL A 395 8.69 -28.35 -3.30
CA VAL A 395 7.29 -28.70 -3.04
C VAL A 395 6.73 -29.63 -4.13
N SER A 396 7.05 -29.41 -5.40
CA SER A 396 6.59 -30.27 -6.49
C SER A 396 7.20 -31.68 -6.43
N GLU A 397 8.45 -31.77 -5.97
CA GLU A 397 9.19 -33.02 -5.66
C GLU A 397 8.75 -33.66 -4.33
N ARG A 398 7.81 -33.05 -3.59
CA ARG A 398 7.28 -33.46 -2.28
C ARG A 398 8.27 -33.34 -1.10
N HIS A 399 9.36 -32.61 -1.26
CA HIS A 399 10.35 -32.31 -0.23
C HIS A 399 9.96 -31.05 0.56
N ASN A 400 8.81 -31.11 1.27
CA ASN A 400 8.23 -29.92 1.91
C ASN A 400 9.10 -29.35 3.05
N ASP A 401 9.78 -30.20 3.82
CA ASP A 401 10.62 -29.75 4.94
C ASP A 401 11.84 -28.99 4.45
N GLU A 402 12.46 -29.45 3.35
CA GLU A 402 13.55 -28.74 2.67
C GLU A 402 13.06 -27.42 2.07
N ALA A 403 11.87 -27.39 1.45
CA ALA A 403 11.30 -26.15 0.94
C ALA A 403 11.12 -25.10 2.03
N VAL A 404 10.61 -25.50 3.21
CA VAL A 404 10.49 -24.63 4.38
C VAL A 404 11.86 -24.18 4.89
N ALA A 405 12.85 -25.09 4.92
CA ALA A 405 14.21 -24.77 5.35
C ALA A 405 14.86 -23.70 4.47
N VAL A 406 14.71 -23.80 3.14
CA VAL A 406 15.25 -22.80 2.19
C VAL A 406 14.63 -21.42 2.42
N VAL A 407 13.31 -21.33 2.63
CA VAL A 407 12.64 -20.06 2.92
C VAL A 407 13.08 -19.48 4.27
N ARG A 408 13.23 -20.32 5.31
CA ARG A 408 13.73 -19.88 6.63
C ARG A 408 15.16 -19.40 6.57
N ALA A 409 16.04 -20.10 5.85
CA ALA A 409 17.42 -19.70 5.68
C ALA A 409 17.52 -18.32 5.02
N PHE A 410 16.70 -18.05 4.00
CA PHE A 410 16.63 -16.71 3.40
C PHE A 410 16.16 -15.65 4.40
N HIS A 411 15.13 -15.95 5.19
CA HIS A 411 14.66 -15.04 6.23
C HIS A 411 15.73 -14.78 7.30
N GLU A 412 16.50 -15.78 7.71
CA GLU A 412 17.63 -15.62 8.63
C GLU A 412 18.74 -14.79 8.01
N THR A 413 19.06 -14.98 6.73
CA THR A 413 20.02 -14.11 6.01
C THR A 413 19.53 -12.67 6.02
N LEU A 414 18.27 -12.41 5.63
CA LEU A 414 17.68 -11.07 5.66
C LEU A 414 17.77 -10.42 7.05
N PHE A 415 17.49 -11.18 8.10
CA PHE A 415 17.59 -10.68 9.48
C PHE A 415 19.02 -10.31 9.88
N ASN A 416 20.02 -11.02 9.35
CA ASN A 416 21.43 -10.80 9.66
C ASN A 416 22.12 -9.80 8.72
N THR A 417 21.48 -9.41 7.61
CA THR A 417 21.94 -8.33 6.74
C THR A 417 21.89 -7.01 7.53
N ARG A 418 23.06 -6.39 7.72
CA ARG A 418 23.22 -5.11 8.45
C ARG A 418 23.55 -3.97 7.51
#